data_AF-A0A4S0JFS5-F1
#
_entry.id   AF-A0A4S0JFS5-F1
#
_cell.length_a   1.000
_cell.length_b   1.000
_cell.length_c   1.000
_cell.angle_alpha   90.00
_cell.angle_beta   90.00
_cell.angle_gamma   90.00
#
_symmetry.space_group_name_H-M   'P 1'
#
loop_
_entity.id
_entity.type
_entity.pdbx_description
1 polymer ?
#
loop_
_entity_poly.entity_id
_entity_poly.type
_entity_poly.pdbx_seq_one_letter_code
_entity_poly.pdbx_strand_id
1 'polypeptide(L)' 'MNPTEKALWFVESHLPEAVTLDDVAHSSGVSRFHVTRAFGA' A
#
# COMPACT_ATOMS: atom_id res chain seq x y z
N MET A 1 -0.17 13.36 1.14
CA MET A 1 0.01 12.14 0.35
C MET A 1 -1.35 11.58 0.00
N ASN A 2 -1.56 11.21 -1.25
CA ASN A 2 -2.70 10.40 -1.67
C ASN A 2 -2.54 8.94 -1.17
N PRO A 3 -3.60 8.11 -1.19
CA PRO A 3 -3.51 6.74 -0.70
C PRO A 3 -2.43 5.90 -1.41
N THR A 4 -2.22 6.09 -2.71
CA THR A 4 -1.19 5.37 -3.49
C THR A 4 0.23 5.74 -3.05
N GLU A 5 0.50 7.03 -2.84
CA GLU A 5 1.78 7.51 -2.32
C GLU A 5 2.05 6.94 -0.91
N LYS A 6 1.00 6.84 -0.08
CA LYS A 6 1.11 6.28 1.28
C LYS A 6 1.37 4.77 1.26
N ALA A 7 0.73 4.06 0.34
CA ALA A 7 0.97 2.64 0.10
C ALA A 7 2.41 2.39 -0.33
N LEU A 8 2.92 3.19 -1.27
CA LEU A 8 4.29 3.08 -1.77
C LEU A 8 5.31 3.35 -0.67
N TRP A 9 5.15 4.45 0.06
CA TRP A 9 6.01 4.79 1.20
C TRP A 9 6.05 3.68 2.26
N PHE A 10 4.90 3.07 2.55
CA PHE A 10 4.84 1.95 3.49
C PHE A 10 5.66 0.75 3.01
N VAL A 11 5.51 0.36 1.73
CA VAL A 11 6.31 -0.74 1.14
C VAL A 11 7.80 -0.42 1.22
N GLU A 12 8.21 0.77 0.79
CA GLU A 12 9.61 1.21 0.78
C GLU A 12 10.23 1.21 2.18
N SER A 13 9.46 1.63 3.19
CA SER A 13 9.93 1.70 4.59
C SER A 13 10.11 0.34 5.26
N HIS A 14 9.54 -0.73 4.70
CA HIS A 14 9.60 -2.08 5.26
C HIS A 14 10.45 -3.04 4.42
N LEU A 15 11.20 -2.57 3.41
CA LEU A 15 12.11 -3.46 2.68
C LEU A 15 13.32 -3.86 3.56
N PRO A 16 13.72 -5.15 3.59
CA PRO A 16 13.24 -6.28 2.78
C PRO A 16 12.24 -7.21 3.50
N GLU A 17 11.55 -6.73 4.54
CA GLU A 17 10.60 -7.50 5.34
C GLU A 17 9.41 -8.01 4.51
N ALA A 18 8.82 -9.12 4.94
CA ALA A 18 7.59 -9.62 4.35
C ALA A 18 6.41 -8.73 4.77
N VAL A 19 5.68 -8.18 3.80
CA VAL A 19 4.48 -7.39 4.03
C VAL A 19 3.28 -7.99 3.29
N THR A 20 2.08 -7.86 3.84
CA THR A 20 0.85 -8.30 3.18
C THR A 20 0.15 -7.13 2.48
N LEU A 21 -0.71 -7.44 1.49
CA LEU A 21 -1.53 -6.43 0.84
C LEU A 21 -2.50 -5.74 1.81
N ASP A 22 -2.96 -6.46 2.85
CA ASP A 22 -3.82 -5.90 3.88
C ASP A 22 -3.07 -4.90 4.77
N ASP A 23 -1.78 -5.11 5.06
CA ASP A 23 -0.93 -4.13 5.79
C ASP A 23 -0.78 -2.83 5.00
N VAL A 24 -0.51 -2.95 3.70
CA VAL A 24 -0.36 -1.81 2.77
C VAL A 24 -1.68 -1.04 2.63
N ALA A 25 -2.81 -1.76 2.54
CA ALA A 25 -4.13 -1.15 2.46
C ALA A 25 -4.50 -0.42 3.77
N HIS A 26 -4.21 -1.04 4.91
CA HIS A 26 -4.43 -0.46 6.23
C HIS A 26 -3.63 0.82 6.44
N SER A 27 -2.34 0.82 6.07
CA SER A 27 -1.49 2.01 6.18
C SER A 27 -2.02 3.17 5.33
N SER A 28 -2.68 2.87 4.21
CA SER A 28 -3.19 3.82 3.24
C SER A 28 -4.63 4.28 3.50
N GLY A 29 -5.34 3.66 4.47
CA GLY A 29 -6.71 3.99 4.81
C GLY A 29 -7.74 3.61 3.74
N VAL A 30 -7.41 2.66 2.87
CA VAL A 30 -8.28 2.19 1.78
C VAL A 30 -8.37 0.67 1.78
N SER A 31 -9.29 0.10 1.00
CA SER A 31 -9.38 -1.36 0.88
C SER A 31 -8.26 -1.91 0.00
N ARG A 32 -7.90 -3.18 0.21
CA ARG A 32 -6.96 -3.89 -0.68
C ARG A 32 -7.35 -3.83 -2.15
N PHE A 33 -8.65 -3.83 -2.47
CA PHE A 33 -9.15 -3.68 -3.85
C PHE A 33 -8.86 -2.31 -4.44
N HIS A 34 -8.90 -1.24 -3.62
CA HIS A 34 -8.49 0.10 -4.05
C HIS A 34 -7.00 0.11 -4.37
N VAL A 35 -6.17 -0.41 -3.47
CA VAL A 35 -4.70 -0.48 -3.67
C VAL A 35 -4.35 -1.27 -4.94
N THR A 36 -4.95 -2.44 -5.16
CA THR A 36 -4.70 -3.26 -6.36
C THR A 36 -5.04 -2.51 -7.64
N ARG A 37 -6.15 -1.76 -7.68
CA ARG A 37 -6.52 -0.96 -8.86
C ARG A 37 -5.60 0.25 -9.03
N ALA A 38 -5.21 0.89 -7.94
CA ALA A 38 -4.33 2.05 -7.97
C ALA A 38 -2.92 1.71 -8.46
N PHE A 39 -2.39 0.53 -8.11
CA PHE A 39 -1.10 0.06 -8.63
C PHE A 39 -1.14 -0.47 -10.07
N GLY A 40 -2.33 -0.82 -10.58
CA GLY A 40 -2.51 -1.32 -11.94
C GLY A 40 -2.80 -0.25 -12.99
N ALA A 41 -2.96 1.02 -12.58
CA ALA A 41 -3.19 2.16 -13.46
C ALA A 41 -1.85 2.84 -13.81
#